data_AF-A0AAU2C674-F1
#
_entry.id   AF-A0AAU2C674-F1
#
_cell.length_a   1.000
_cell.length_b   1.000
_cell.length_c   1.000
_cell.angle_alpha   90.00
_cell.angle_beta   90.00
_cell.angle_gamma   90.00
#
_symmetry.space_group_name_H-M   'P 1'
#
loop_
_entity.id
_entity.type
_entity.pdbx_description
1 polymer ?
#
loop_
_entity_poly.entity_id
_entity_poly.type
_entity_poly.pdbx_seq_one_letter_code
_entity_poly.pdbx_strand_id
1 'polypeptide(L)'
;MLVRDAMSTVVLTIGPAHTLRQAAALMSARRVGAAIVHDPDAGGIGILTERDILNSVARGQDPDTERTHAHTTNDVVFAAPSWTLEEAAQAMAHGGFRHLIVLEREEPAGIVSVRDIIRCWAPARQQVPA
;
A
#
# COMPACT_ATOMS: atom_id res chain seq x y z
N MET A 1 11.38 -6.62 -16.13
CA MET A 1 11.65 -5.89 -14.87
C MET A 1 10.81 -6.53 -13.80
N LEU A 2 11.36 -6.71 -12.61
CA LEU A 2 10.72 -7.46 -11.53
C LEU A 2 10.19 -6.49 -10.46
N VAL A 3 9.31 -7.00 -9.60
CA VAL A 3 8.77 -6.26 -8.45
C VAL A 3 9.89 -5.73 -7.56
N ARG A 4 10.95 -6.52 -7.31
CA ARG A 4 12.11 -6.07 -6.51
C ARG A 4 12.83 -4.84 -7.08
N ASP A 5 12.72 -4.61 -8.39
CA ASP A 5 13.36 -3.48 -9.07
C ASP A 5 12.53 -2.18 -8.94
N ALA A 6 11.24 -2.30 -8.61
CA ALA A 6 10.29 -1.19 -8.61
C ALA A 6 9.70 -0.86 -7.23
N MET A 7 9.64 -1.83 -6.32
CA MET A 7 8.97 -1.69 -5.02
C MET A 7 9.65 -0.65 -4.12
N SER A 8 8.89 -0.11 -3.17
CA SER A 8 9.46 0.63 -2.03
C SER A 8 9.81 -0.35 -0.91
N THR A 9 11.08 -0.39 -0.53
CA THR A 9 11.55 -1.15 0.64
C THR A 9 11.28 -0.43 1.96
N VAL A 10 11.18 0.91 1.92
CA VAL A 10 10.73 1.70 3.06
C VAL A 10 9.21 1.72 3.04
N VAL A 11 8.62 0.95 3.94
CA VAL A 11 7.16 0.86 4.09
C VAL A 11 6.71 1.71 5.26
N LEU A 12 5.63 2.47 5.06
CA LEU A 12 4.95 3.10 6.17
C LEU A 12 4.23 2.02 6.97
N THR A 13 4.68 1.78 8.20
CA THR A 13 4.02 0.88 9.15
C THR A 13 3.31 1.71 10.21
N ILE A 14 2.06 1.34 10.51
CA ILE A 14 1.23 1.97 11.53
C ILE A 14 0.64 0.90 12.45
N GLY A 15 0.34 1.27 13.71
CA GLY A 15 -0.34 0.39 14.66
C GLY A 15 -1.88 0.39 14.51
N PRO A 16 -2.56 -0.63 15.07
CA PRO A 16 -4.02 -0.85 14.96
C PRO A 16 -4.87 0.18 15.69
N ALA A 17 -4.25 0.92 16.62
CA ALA A 17 -4.91 1.94 17.44
C ALA A 17 -4.78 3.35 16.86
N HIS A 18 -4.05 3.57 15.76
CA HIS A 18 -4.05 4.89 15.12
C HIS A 18 -5.46 5.24 14.68
N THR A 19 -5.80 6.53 14.72
CA THR A 19 -7.02 7.02 14.08
C THR A 19 -6.84 7.06 12.57
N LEU A 20 -7.93 7.04 11.81
CA LEU A 20 -7.85 7.25 10.36
C LEU A 20 -7.24 8.60 10.00
N ARG A 21 -7.47 9.66 10.80
CA ARG A 21 -6.80 10.95 10.61
C ARG A 21 -5.28 10.85 10.79
N GLN A 22 -4.80 10.16 11.82
CA GLN A 22 -3.37 9.94 12.03
C GLN A 22 -2.76 9.15 10.87
N ALA A 23 -3.43 8.07 10.43
CA ALA A 23 -2.99 7.29 9.28
C ALA A 23 -2.90 8.15 8.01
N ALA A 24 -3.94 8.94 7.71
CA ALA A 24 -3.96 9.85 6.57
C ALA A 24 -2.83 10.89 6.62
N ALA A 25 -2.57 11.47 7.80
CA ALA A 25 -1.49 12.43 8.00
C ALA A 25 -0.11 11.80 7.74
N LEU A 26 0.13 10.58 8.24
CA LEU A 26 1.36 9.83 8.01
C LEU A 26 1.54 9.46 6.54
N MET A 27 0.47 8.98 5.87
CA MET A 27 0.47 8.68 4.44
C MET A 27 0.81 9.92 3.61
N SER A 28 0.18 11.06 3.92
CA SER A 28 0.44 12.35 3.25
C SER A 28 1.88 12.81 3.44
N ALA A 29 2.40 12.78 4.67
CA ALA A 29 3.78 13.18 4.98
C ALA A 29 4.81 12.31 4.25
N ARG A 30 4.53 11.01 4.07
CA ARG A 30 5.38 10.06 3.34
C ARG A 30 5.10 10.00 1.83
N ARG A 31 4.07 10.69 1.34
CA ARG A 31 3.61 10.66 -0.06
C ARG A 31 3.29 9.25 -0.57
N VAL A 32 2.71 8.42 0.29
CA VAL A 32 2.31 7.03 -0.02
C VAL A 32 0.79 6.88 0.06
N GLY A 33 0.23 5.95 -0.71
CA GLY A 33 -1.22 5.70 -0.74
C GLY A 33 -1.66 4.48 0.08
N ALA A 34 -0.73 3.83 0.77
CA ALA A 34 -0.97 2.66 1.60
C ALA A 34 0.03 2.57 2.75
N ALA A 35 -0.38 1.88 3.82
CA ALA A 35 0.43 1.58 4.99
C ALA A 35 0.20 0.13 5.41
N ILE A 36 1.26 -0.53 5.89
CA ILE A 36 1.13 -1.79 6.61
C ILE A 36 0.54 -1.49 7.98
N VAL A 37 -0.50 -2.22 8.36
CA VAL A 37 -1.00 -2.25 9.73
C VAL A 37 -0.41 -3.47 10.40
N HIS A 38 0.42 -3.22 11.42
CA HIS A 38 1.02 -4.28 12.22
C HIS A 38 0.30 -4.35 13.56
N ASP A 39 -0.46 -5.44 13.75
CA ASP A 39 -1.20 -5.72 14.98
C ASP A 39 -0.58 -6.96 15.66
N PRO A 40 0.16 -6.79 16.78
CA PRO A 40 0.78 -7.90 17.50
C PRO A 40 -0.23 -8.93 18.02
N ASP A 41 -1.46 -8.52 18.31
CA ASP A 41 -2.47 -9.36 18.93
C ASP A 41 -3.26 -10.16 17.88
N ALA A 42 -3.42 -9.61 16.67
CA ALA A 42 -4.08 -10.29 15.55
C ALA A 42 -3.18 -11.26 14.79
N GLY A 43 -1.87 -11.27 15.07
CA GLY A 43 -0.90 -12.22 14.51
C GLY A 43 -0.68 -12.10 13.00
N GLY A 44 -1.09 -11.00 12.38
CA GLY A 44 -1.11 -10.83 10.93
C GLY A 44 -0.71 -9.43 10.47
N ILE A 45 -0.22 -9.37 9.24
CA ILE A 45 0.09 -8.14 8.52
C ILE A 45 -1.13 -7.76 7.70
N GLY A 46 -1.68 -6.58 7.96
CA GLY A 46 -2.76 -6.02 7.15
C GLY A 46 -2.31 -4.81 6.35
N ILE A 47 -3.17 -4.35 5.45
CA ILE A 47 -2.96 -3.12 4.68
C ILE A 47 -4.12 -2.15 4.89
N LEU A 48 -3.79 -0.88 5.05
CA LEU A 48 -4.73 0.24 4.99
C LEU A 48 -4.36 1.12 3.80
N THR A 49 -5.33 1.49 2.99
CA THR A 49 -5.16 2.31 1.79
C THR A 49 -5.99 3.59 1.84
N GLU A 50 -5.68 4.52 0.94
CA GLU A 50 -6.52 5.72 0.71
C GLU A 50 -8.00 5.38 0.52
N ARG A 51 -8.31 4.26 -0.15
CA ARG A 51 -9.69 3.86 -0.43
C ARG A 51 -10.45 3.48 0.83
N ASP A 52 -9.78 2.89 1.81
CA ASP A 52 -10.41 2.48 3.06
C ASP A 52 -10.84 3.71 3.86
N ILE A 53 -9.96 4.73 3.89
CA ILE A 53 -10.27 6.03 4.50
C ILE A 53 -11.43 6.72 3.76
N LEU A 54 -11.41 6.73 2.42
CA LEU A 54 -12.50 7.29 1.60
C LEU A 54 -13.84 6.59 1.87
N ASN A 55 -13.84 5.26 1.95
CA ASN A 55 -15.03 4.47 2.24
C ASN A 55 -15.57 4.77 3.65
N SER A 56 -14.69 4.89 4.64
CA SER A 56 -15.10 5.24 6.01
C SER A 56 -15.79 6.60 6.07
N VAL A 57 -15.20 7.62 5.44
CA VAL A 57 -15.80 8.97 5.35
C VAL A 57 -17.11 8.95 4.56
N ALA A 58 -17.18 8.20 3.46
CA ALA A 58 -18.41 8.08 2.66
C ALA A 58 -19.57 7.44 3.45
N ARG A 59 -19.27 6.59 4.44
CA ARG A 59 -20.27 6.03 5.38
C ARG A 59 -20.64 6.98 6.52
N GLY A 60 -20.10 8.20 6.55
CA GLY A 60 -20.36 9.20 7.60
C GLY A 60 -19.62 8.93 8.91
N GLN A 61 -18.61 8.06 8.91
CA GLN A 61 -17.81 7.77 10.10
C GLN A 61 -16.79 8.89 10.35
N ASP A 62 -16.43 9.11 11.61
CA ASP A 62 -15.51 10.18 12.01
C ASP A 62 -14.05 9.68 12.01
N PRO A 63 -13.18 10.20 11.13
CA PRO A 63 -11.78 9.78 11.06
C PRO A 63 -10.96 10.13 12.31
N ASP A 64 -11.46 10.98 13.22
CA ASP A 64 -10.83 11.28 14.51
C ASP A 64 -11.07 10.21 15.56
N THR A 65 -12.07 9.35 15.37
CA THR A 65 -12.45 8.31 16.35
C THR A 65 -12.26 6.90 15.81
N GLU A 66 -12.49 6.71 14.51
CA GLU A 66 -12.31 5.43 13.83
C GLU A 66 -10.85 4.96 13.87
N ARG A 67 -10.66 3.68 14.20
CA ARG A 67 -9.35 3.05 14.39
C ARG A 67 -8.96 2.21 13.19
N THR A 68 -7.67 2.20 12.85
CA THR A 68 -7.18 1.51 11.66
C THR A 68 -7.57 0.04 11.60
N HIS A 69 -7.52 -0.71 12.71
CA HIS A 69 -7.88 -2.14 12.74
C HIS A 69 -9.28 -2.45 12.19
N ALA A 70 -10.25 -1.53 12.32
CA ALA A 70 -11.62 -1.72 11.83
C ALA A 70 -11.76 -1.50 10.32
N HIS A 71 -10.73 -0.95 9.67
CA HIS A 71 -10.70 -0.63 8.23
C HIS A 71 -9.55 -1.32 7.50
N THR A 72 -8.73 -2.10 8.22
CA THR A 72 -7.64 -2.88 7.65
C THR A 72 -8.17 -4.01 6.79
N THR A 73 -7.60 -4.18 5.59
CA THR A 73 -7.78 -5.41 4.81
C THR A 73 -6.75 -6.44 5.25
N ASN A 74 -7.23 -7.57 5.76
CA ASN A 74 -6.38 -8.69 6.22
C ASN A 74 -6.26 -9.81 5.18
N ASP A 75 -7.21 -9.92 4.25
CA ASP A 75 -7.11 -10.82 3.09
C ASP A 75 -6.30 -10.13 1.99
N VAL A 76 -4.98 -10.07 2.21
CA VAL A 76 -4.06 -9.36 1.34
C VAL A 76 -3.56 -10.30 0.26
N VAL A 77 -3.66 -9.87 -1.01
CA VAL A 77 -2.89 -10.48 -2.08
C VAL A 77 -1.44 -10.03 -1.97
N PHE A 78 -0.54 -10.98 -1.80
CA PHE A 78 0.90 -10.73 -1.70
C PHE A 78 1.59 -10.94 -3.04
N ALA A 79 2.62 -10.13 -3.31
CA ALA A 79 3.53 -10.32 -4.43
C ALA A 79 4.85 -10.95 -3.96
N ALA A 80 5.47 -11.76 -4.80
CA ALA A 80 6.86 -12.16 -4.60
C ALA A 80 7.79 -11.11 -5.25
N PRO A 81 8.99 -10.85 -4.70
CA PRO A 81 9.93 -9.92 -5.33
C PRO A 81 10.43 -10.40 -6.70
N SER A 82 10.26 -11.70 -7.01
CA SER A 82 10.55 -12.31 -8.32
C SER A 82 9.41 -12.19 -9.33
N TRP A 83 8.22 -11.71 -8.95
CA TRP A 83 7.16 -11.44 -9.92
C TRP A 83 7.62 -10.37 -10.90
N THR A 84 7.17 -10.50 -12.14
CA THR A 84 7.22 -9.45 -13.16
C THR A 84 6.28 -8.31 -12.79
N LEU A 85 6.53 -7.11 -13.34
CA LEU A 85 5.61 -6.00 -13.17
C LEU A 85 4.25 -6.26 -13.83
N GLU A 86 4.23 -7.07 -14.88
CA GLU A 86 3.03 -7.51 -15.58
C GLU A 86 2.15 -8.42 -14.70
N GLU A 87 2.74 -9.39 -13.99
CA GLU A 87 2.02 -10.22 -13.00
C GLU A 87 1.42 -9.35 -11.89
N ALA A 88 2.21 -8.42 -11.34
CA ALA A 88 1.73 -7.48 -10.33
C ALA A 88 0.59 -6.59 -10.85
N ALA A 89 0.70 -6.07 -12.07
CA ALA A 89 -0.33 -5.26 -12.72
C ALA A 89 -1.62 -6.07 -12.96
N GLN A 90 -1.50 -7.32 -13.41
CA GLN A 90 -2.63 -8.21 -13.60
C GLN A 90 -3.34 -8.52 -12.28
N ALA A 91 -2.61 -8.81 -11.21
CA ALA A 91 -3.19 -9.03 -9.89
C ALA A 91 -3.96 -7.79 -9.39
N MET A 92 -3.36 -6.60 -9.52
CA MET A 92 -4.02 -5.32 -9.20
C MET A 92 -5.29 -5.08 -10.02
N ALA A 93 -5.24 -5.34 -11.32
CA ALA A 93 -6.38 -5.15 -12.22
C ALA A 93 -7.54 -6.10 -11.90
N HIS A 94 -7.25 -7.39 -11.67
CA HIS A 94 -8.26 -8.39 -11.33
C HIS A 94 -8.88 -8.15 -9.94
N GLY A 95 -8.06 -7.79 -8.96
CA GLY A 95 -8.51 -7.59 -7.58
C GLY A 95 -9.08 -6.20 -7.29
N GLY A 96 -8.94 -5.23 -8.21
CA GLY A 96 -9.46 -3.87 -8.05
C GLY A 96 -8.72 -3.00 -7.03
N PHE A 97 -7.51 -3.41 -6.62
CA PHE A 97 -6.63 -2.68 -5.69
C PHE A 97 -5.37 -2.16 -6.41
N ARG A 98 -4.65 -1.24 -5.77
CA ARG A 98 -3.51 -0.53 -6.38
C ARG A 98 -2.17 -0.76 -5.68
N HIS A 99 -2.15 -1.55 -4.63
CA HIS A 99 -0.97 -1.83 -3.81
C HIS A 99 -0.92 -3.32 -3.51
N LEU A 100 0.28 -3.88 -3.51
CA LEU A 100 0.57 -5.24 -3.08
C LEU A 100 1.65 -5.17 -2.02
N ILE A 101 1.47 -5.90 -0.92
CA ILE A 101 2.56 -6.15 0.03
C ILE A 101 3.49 -7.19 -0.63
N VAL A 102 4.79 -6.92 -0.61
CA VAL A 102 5.79 -7.84 -1.13
C VAL A 102 6.35 -8.65 0.04
N LEU A 103 6.26 -9.97 -0.03
CA LEU A 103 6.82 -10.88 0.97
C LEU A 103 8.07 -11.58 0.45
N GLU A 104 9.13 -11.62 1.25
CA GLU A 104 10.30 -12.46 1.00
C GLU A 104 10.52 -13.35 2.22
N ARG A 105 10.41 -14.67 2.03
CA ARG A 105 10.49 -15.66 3.13
C ARG A 105 9.49 -15.38 4.26
N GLU A 106 8.24 -15.09 3.87
CA GLU A 106 7.10 -14.80 4.78
C GLU A 106 7.18 -13.46 5.54
N GLU A 107 8.25 -12.68 5.34
CA GLU A 107 8.41 -11.37 5.96
C GLU A 107 8.13 -10.23 4.96
N PRO A 108 7.50 -9.12 5.39
CA PRO A 108 7.34 -7.92 4.57
C PRO A 108 8.68 -7.36 4.10
N ALA A 109 8.91 -7.46 2.80
CA ALA A 109 10.09 -6.91 2.12
C ALA A 109 9.82 -5.51 1.51
N GLY A 110 8.56 -5.17 1.27
CA GLY A 110 8.20 -3.88 0.66
C GLY A 110 6.72 -3.75 0.30
N ILE A 111 6.40 -2.66 -0.40
CA ILE A 111 5.12 -2.48 -1.10
C ILE A 111 5.43 -2.10 -2.55
N VAL A 112 4.68 -2.69 -3.49
CA VAL A 112 4.63 -2.22 -4.88
C VAL A 112 3.25 -1.64 -5.18
N SER A 113 3.21 -0.46 -5.80
CA SER A 113 2.00 0.22 -6.20
C SER A 113 1.86 0.32 -7.72
N VAL A 114 0.65 0.60 -8.20
CA VAL A 114 0.44 0.92 -9.62
C VAL A 114 1.28 2.12 -10.08
N ARG A 115 1.58 3.06 -9.17
CA ARG A 115 2.45 4.21 -9.46
C ARG A 115 3.89 3.77 -9.72
N ASP A 116 4.37 2.76 -9.00
CA ASP A 116 5.72 2.20 -9.21
C ASP A 116 5.82 1.54 -10.58
N ILE A 117 4.80 0.75 -10.95
CA ILE A 117 4.69 0.11 -12.27
C ILE A 117 4.68 1.18 -13.38
N ILE A 118 3.85 2.23 -13.24
CA ILE A 118 3.79 3.33 -14.20
C ILE A 118 5.13 4.07 -14.30
N ARG A 119 5.82 4.33 -13.19
CA ARG A 119 7.14 4.99 -13.20
C ARG A 119 8.15 4.19 -14.01
N CYS A 120 8.09 2.87 -13.90
CA CYS A 120 8.97 1.93 -14.58
C CYS A 120 8.67 1.79 -16.08
N TRP A 121 7.40 1.92 -16.49
CA TRP A 121 7.00 1.86 -17.92
C TRP A 121 6.99 3.22 -18.61
N ALA A 122 6.90 4.31 -17.86
CA ALA A 122 6.97 5.64 -18.42
C ALA A 122 8.36 5.85 -19.04
N PRO A 123 8.46 6.40 -20.27
CA PRO A 123 9.75 6.77 -20.82
C PRO A 123 10.44 7.74 -19.87
N ALA A 124 11.76 7.57 -19.70
CA ALA A 124 12.55 8.48 -18.88
C ALA A 124 12.21 9.92 -19.30
N ARG A 125 11.86 10.77 -18.32
CA ARG A 125 11.56 12.19 -18.60
C ARG A 125 12.69 12.75 -19.44
N GLN A 126 12.41 13.07 -20.70
CA GLN A 126 13.30 13.94 -21.46
C GLN A 126 13.34 15.25 -20.70
N GLN A 127 14.53 15.64 -20.25
CA GLN A 127 14.72 17.01 -19.77
C GLN A 127 14.39 17.90 -20.96
N VAL A 128 13.28 18.63 -20.87
CA VAL A 128 13.02 19.73 -21.79
C VAL A 128 14.11 20.77 -21.46
N PRO A 129 15.02 21.10 -22.39
CA PRO A 129 15.98 22.16 -22.15
C PRO A 129 15.21 23.44 -21.85
N ALA A 130 15.68 24.18 -20.84
CA ALA A 130 15.13 25.48 -20.46
C ALA A 130 15.15 26.48 -21.62
#